data_AF-A0A9D7AE80-F1
#
_entry.id   AF-A0A9D7AE80-F1
#
_cell.length_a   1.000
_cell.length_b   1.000
_cell.length_c   1.000
_cell.angle_alpha   90.00
_cell.angle_beta   90.00
_cell.angle_gamma   90.00
#
_symmetry.space_group_name_H-M   'P 1'
#
loop_
_entity.id
_entity.type
_entity.pdbx_description
1 polymer ?
#
loop_
_entity_poly.entity_id
_entity_poly.type
_entity_poly.pdbx_seq_one_letter_code
_entity_poly.pdbx_strand_id
1 'polypeptide(L)'
;MKTTFKASFGRRISLANLIAQSGIIVTGSVVRLTGSGLGCPTWPDCAPGSLIPVAGQVEGFHKYIEFGNRTLTFLVLAISIALFVYSFMNEKKNII
;
A
#
# COMPACT_ATOMS: atom_id res chain seq x y z
N MET A 1 25.46 -22.68 5.02
CA MET A 1 24.91 -21.52 5.79
C MET A 1 24.11 -20.52 4.94
N LYS A 2 24.48 -20.24 3.67
CA LYS A 2 23.78 -19.25 2.80
C LYS A 2 22.34 -19.62 2.39
N THR A 3 22.05 -20.92 2.25
CA THR A 3 20.73 -21.45 1.82
C THR A 3 19.62 -21.21 2.84
N THR A 4 19.91 -21.36 4.14
CA THR A 4 18.92 -21.16 5.22
C THR A 4 18.52 -19.69 5.37
N PHE A 5 19.48 -18.77 5.19
CA PHE A 5 19.23 -17.32 5.30
C PHE A 5 18.35 -16.82 4.15
N LYS A 6 18.57 -17.32 2.93
CA LYS A 6 17.78 -16.98 1.73
C LYS A 6 16.33 -17.45 1.85
N ALA A 7 16.10 -18.66 2.39
CA ALA A 7 14.77 -19.21 2.64
C ALA A 7 14.00 -18.45 3.73
N SER A 8 14.68 -18.08 4.83
CA SER A 8 14.09 -17.27 5.90
C SER A 8 13.72 -15.86 5.41
N PHE A 9 14.59 -15.24 4.60
CA PHE A 9 14.36 -13.90 4.06
C PHE A 9 13.18 -13.85 3.08
N GLY A 10 13.10 -14.80 2.14
CA GLY A 10 11.96 -14.89 1.21
C GLY A 10 10.62 -15.04 1.96
N ARG A 11 10.57 -15.93 2.96
CA ARG A 11 9.36 -16.15 3.76
C ARG A 11 8.93 -14.90 4.54
N ARG A 12 9.88 -14.14 5.08
CA ARG A 12 9.61 -12.88 5.80
C ARG A 12 9.03 -11.81 4.87
N ILE A 13 9.58 -11.64 3.66
CA ILE A 13 9.07 -10.66 2.68
C ILE A 13 7.67 -11.06 2.21
N SER A 14 7.45 -12.35 1.89
CA SER A 14 6.12 -12.82 1.50
C SER A 14 5.07 -12.61 2.60
N LEU A 15 5.44 -12.85 3.87
CA LEU A 15 4.56 -12.59 5.00
C LEU A 15 4.28 -11.09 5.17
N ALA A 16 5.30 -10.24 5.05
CA ALA A 16 5.13 -8.79 5.11
C ALA A 16 4.21 -8.29 3.99
N ASN A 17 4.35 -8.82 2.77
CA ASN A 17 3.47 -8.48 1.64
C ASN A 17 2.03 -8.93 1.90
N LEU A 18 1.83 -10.14 2.43
CA LEU A 18 0.51 -10.65 2.78
C LEU A 18 -0.18 -9.77 3.83
N ILE A 19 0.56 -9.37 4.88
CA ILE A 19 0.04 -8.48 5.93
C ILE A 19 -0.30 -7.11 5.34
N ALA A 20 0.58 -6.54 4.50
CA ALA A 20 0.34 -5.25 3.86
C ALA A 20 -0.90 -5.28 2.95
N GLN A 21 -1.04 -6.32 2.13
CA GLN A 21 -2.21 -6.55 1.27
C GLN A 21 -3.51 -6.72 2.09
N SER A 22 -3.44 -7.46 3.20
CA SER A 22 -4.58 -7.63 4.09
C SER A 22 -4.95 -6.30 4.76
N GLY A 23 -3.95 -5.52 5.18
CA GLY A 23 -4.11 -4.21 5.78
C GLY A 23 -4.82 -3.22 4.85
N ILE A 24 -4.41 -3.12 3.57
CA ILE A 24 -5.05 -2.21 2.61
C ILE A 24 -6.50 -2.61 2.31
N ILE A 25 -6.83 -3.90 2.32
CA ILE A 25 -8.22 -4.37 2.19
C ILE A 25 -9.07 -3.89 3.37
N VAL A 26 -8.53 -4.02 4.59
CA VAL A 26 -9.22 -3.56 5.80
C VAL A 26 -9.39 -2.04 5.80
N THR A 27 -8.35 -1.27 5.50
CA THR A 27 -8.46 0.20 5.44
C THR A 27 -9.37 0.68 4.31
N GLY A 28 -9.36 0.00 3.15
CA GLY A 28 -10.30 0.29 2.06
C GLY A 28 -11.75 -0.02 2.46
N SER A 29 -11.95 -1.08 3.23
CA SER A 29 -13.27 -1.40 3.81
C SER A 29 -13.71 -0.31 4.80
N VAL A 30 -12.80 0.21 5.63
CA VAL A 30 -13.08 1.35 6.51
C VAL A 30 -13.52 2.57 5.69
N VAL A 31 -12.78 2.95 4.64
CA VAL A 31 -13.17 4.07 3.74
C VAL A 31 -14.60 3.90 3.23
N ARG A 32 -14.97 2.67 2.82
CA ARG A 32 -16.31 2.38 2.31
C ARG A 32 -17.38 2.47 3.40
N LEU A 33 -17.15 1.86 4.55
CA LEU A 33 -18.11 1.80 5.65
C LEU A 33 -18.32 3.16 6.33
N THR A 34 -17.31 4.03 6.32
CA THR A 34 -17.41 5.39 6.86
C THR A 34 -17.91 6.42 5.84
N GLY A 35 -18.23 6.00 4.61
CA GLY A 35 -18.63 6.93 3.55
C GLY A 35 -17.52 7.88 3.09
N SER A 36 -16.26 7.62 3.44
CA SER A 36 -15.12 8.50 3.15
C SER A 36 -14.60 8.41 1.72
N GLY A 37 -15.29 7.70 0.82
CA GLY A 37 -14.80 7.47 -0.55
C GLY A 37 -14.75 8.71 -1.45
N LEU A 38 -15.25 9.86 -0.98
CA LEU A 38 -15.19 11.16 -1.65
C LEU A 38 -14.45 12.22 -0.81
N GLY A 39 -13.72 11.82 0.23
CA GLY A 39 -12.96 12.72 1.09
C GLY A 39 -11.81 13.47 0.39
N CYS A 40 -11.32 12.95 -0.73
CA CYS A 40 -10.41 13.61 -1.67
C CYS A 40 -11.11 13.69 -3.05
N PRO A 41 -11.71 14.83 -3.42
CA PRO A 41 -12.64 14.95 -4.55
C PRO A 41 -12.01 14.71 -5.93
N THR A 42 -10.70 14.86 -6.07
CA THR A 42 -9.98 14.64 -7.33
C THR A 42 -8.81 13.68 -7.13
N TRP A 43 -8.10 13.35 -8.20
CA TRP A 43 -6.82 12.66 -8.18
C TRP A 43 -5.97 13.25 -9.31
N PRO A 44 -4.66 13.51 -9.12
CA PRO A 44 -3.80 13.13 -7.99
C PRO A 44 -3.94 14.01 -6.74
N ASP A 45 -4.54 15.18 -6.87
CA ASP A 45 -4.73 16.12 -5.76
C ASP A 45 -5.82 15.64 -4.78
N CYS A 46 -5.62 15.86 -3.48
CA CYS A 46 -6.66 15.63 -2.46
C CYS A 46 -7.45 16.91 -2.12
N ALA A 47 -6.91 18.08 -2.42
CA ALA A 47 -7.61 19.37 -2.37
C ALA A 47 -7.24 20.19 -3.61
N PRO A 48 -8.02 21.21 -4.01
CA PRO A 48 -7.69 22.04 -5.17
C PRO A 48 -6.26 22.60 -5.07
N GLY A 49 -5.37 22.14 -5.94
CA GLY A 49 -3.95 22.54 -5.95
C GLY A 49 -3.07 21.96 -4.84
N SER A 50 -3.53 20.93 -4.12
CA SER A 50 -2.75 20.26 -3.07
C SER A 50 -2.91 18.74 -3.10
N LEU A 51 -1.76 18.05 -3.13
CA LEU A 51 -1.66 16.59 -3.02
C LEU A 51 -2.08 16.06 -1.63
N ILE A 52 -1.99 16.91 -0.61
CA ILE A 52 -2.30 16.57 0.79
C ILE A 52 -3.59 17.26 1.25
N PRO A 53 -4.30 16.71 2.25
CA PRO A 53 -5.45 17.38 2.84
C PRO A 53 -5.05 18.70 3.49
N VAL A 54 -5.86 19.74 3.27
CA VAL A 54 -5.67 21.10 3.80
C VAL A 54 -6.73 21.44 4.85
N ALA A 55 -6.43 22.40 5.73
CA ALA A 55 -7.41 22.90 6.69
C ALA A 55 -8.60 23.56 5.97
N GLY A 56 -9.81 23.45 6.53
CA GLY A 56 -11.01 24.09 5.97
C GLY A 56 -11.69 23.36 4.79
N GLN A 57 -11.25 22.15 4.41
CA GLN A 57 -11.99 21.34 3.43
C GLN A 57 -13.38 20.94 3.93
N VAL A 58 -14.36 21.02 3.03
CA VAL A 58 -15.76 20.64 3.25
C VAL A 58 -15.91 19.17 3.67
N GLU A 59 -15.00 18.31 3.23
CA GLU A 59 -14.99 16.87 3.52
C GLU A 59 -14.63 16.53 4.99
N GLY A 60 -14.30 17.53 5.82
CA GLY A 60 -14.11 17.35 7.25
C GLY A 60 -13.02 16.33 7.58
N PHE A 61 -13.36 15.30 8.37
CA PHE A 61 -12.43 14.23 8.75
C PHE A 61 -12.28 13.14 7.67
N HIS A 62 -13.25 13.01 6.76
CA HIS A 62 -13.26 11.96 5.74
C HIS A 62 -12.05 12.04 4.80
N LYS A 63 -11.54 13.25 4.55
CA LYS A 63 -10.31 13.49 3.78
C LYS A 63 -9.10 12.76 4.32
N TYR A 64 -8.94 12.65 5.64
CA TYR A 64 -7.79 11.98 6.23
C TYR A 64 -7.88 10.46 6.09
N ILE A 65 -9.09 9.93 6.15
CA ILE A 65 -9.37 8.50 5.96
C ILE A 65 -9.07 8.10 4.51
N GLU A 66 -9.57 8.86 3.53
CA GLU A 66 -9.31 8.56 2.12
C GLU A 66 -7.84 8.78 1.75
N PHE A 67 -7.26 9.91 2.18
CA PHE A 67 -5.85 10.21 1.94
C PHE A 67 -4.95 9.10 2.51
N GLY A 68 -5.21 8.65 3.74
CA GLY A 68 -4.45 7.55 4.35
C GLY A 68 -4.50 6.26 3.54
N ASN A 69 -5.68 5.89 3.00
CA ASN A 69 -5.81 4.71 2.15
C ASN A 69 -5.11 4.88 0.79
N ARG A 70 -5.17 6.08 0.19
CA ARG A 70 -4.42 6.41 -1.03
C ARG A 70 -2.91 6.31 -0.79
N THR A 71 -2.41 6.85 0.32
CA THR A 71 -0.98 6.79 0.68
C THR A 71 -0.52 5.35 0.93
N LEU A 72 -1.34 4.55 1.64
CA LEU A 72 -1.02 3.15 1.93
C LEU A 72 -0.87 2.31 0.65
N THR A 73 -1.66 2.60 -0.39
CA THR A 73 -1.55 1.93 -1.69
C THR A 73 -0.13 2.04 -2.27
N PHE A 74 0.54 3.19 -2.15
CA PHE A 74 1.91 3.36 -2.67
C PHE A 74 2.93 2.51 -1.89
N LEU A 75 2.78 2.42 -0.57
CA LEU A 75 3.63 1.57 0.26
C LEU A 75 3.45 0.09 -0.11
N VAL A 76 2.20 -0.35 -0.24
CA VAL A 76 1.85 -1.73 -0.61
C VAL A 76 2.37 -2.08 -2.01
N LEU A 77 2.25 -1.15 -2.96
CA LEU A 77 2.79 -1.31 -4.30
C LEU A 77 4.31 -1.48 -4.27
N ALA A 78 5.03 -0.66 -3.50
CA ALA A 78 6.48 -0.78 -3.36
C ALA A 78 6.90 -2.14 -2.79
N ILE A 79 6.21 -2.63 -1.75
CA ILE A 79 6.46 -3.97 -1.17
C ILE A 79 6.17 -5.07 -2.19
N SER A 80 5.07 -4.95 -2.93
CA SER A 80 4.66 -5.92 -3.96
C SER A 80 5.67 -6.00 -5.10
N ILE A 81 6.17 -4.85 -5.59
CA ILE A 81 7.22 -4.78 -6.62
C ILE A 81 8.52 -5.39 -6.09
N ALA A 82 8.92 -5.06 -4.86
CA ALA A 82 10.14 -5.63 -4.27
C ALA A 82 10.08 -7.16 -4.16
N LEU A 83 8.93 -7.70 -3.73
CA LEU A 83 8.70 -9.15 -3.69
C LEU A 83 8.72 -9.77 -5.09
N PHE A 84 8.05 -9.14 -6.07
CA PHE A 84 8.02 -9.61 -7.45
C PHE A 84 9.44 -9.68 -8.04
N VAL A 85 10.23 -8.62 -7.90
CA VAL A 85 11.62 -8.57 -8.37
C VAL A 85 12.47 -9.63 -7.66
N TYR A 86 12.34 -9.77 -6.34
CA TYR A 86 13.05 -10.79 -5.57
C TYR A 86 12.73 -12.21 -6.07
N SER A 87 11.44 -12.51 -6.27
CA SER A 87 10.99 -13.81 -6.75
C SER A 87 11.51 -14.09 -8.16
N PHE A 88 11.38 -13.13 -9.07
CA PHE A 88 11.83 -13.25 -10.45
C PHE A 88 13.35 -13.48 -10.56
N MET A 89 14.14 -12.74 -9.77
CA MET A 89 15.59 -12.92 -9.73
C MET A 89 16.01 -14.25 -9.10
N ASN A 90 15.22 -14.79 -8.17
CA ASN A 90 15.49 -16.10 -7.58
C ASN A 90 15.17 -17.24 -8.55
N GLU A 91 14.03 -17.19 -9.25
CA GLU A 91 13.67 -18.16 -10.28
C GLU A 91 14.76 -18.25 -11.36
N LYS A 92 15.21 -17.10 -11.89
CA LYS A 92 16.29 -17.07 -12.90
C LYS A 92 17.59 -17.70 -12.42
N LYS A 93 17.93 -17.58 -11.13
CA LYS A 93 19.14 -18.19 -10.54
C LYS A 93 19.00 -19.69 -10.32
N ASN A 94 17.80 -20.25 -10.36
CA ASN A 94 17.58 -21.70 -10.24
C ASN A 94 17.58 -22.41 -11.61
N ILE A 95 17.36 -21.66 -12.70
CA ILE A 95 17.31 -22.19 -14.08
C ILE A 95 18.70 -22.20 -14.76
N ILE A 96 19.59 -21.29 -14.36
CA ILE A 96 20.98 -21.16 -14.85
C ILE A 96 21.92 -21.87 -13.88
#